data_AF-A0A8H5C6P1-F1
#
_entry.id   AF-A0A8H5C6P1-F1
#
_cell.length_a   1.000
_cell.length_b   1.000
_cell.length_c   1.000
_cell.angle_alpha   90.00
_cell.angle_beta   90.00
_cell.angle_gamma   90.00
#
_symmetry.space_group_name_H-M   'P 1'
#
loop_
_entity.id
_entity.type
_entity.pdbx_description
1 polymer ?
#
loop_
_entity_poly.entity_id
_entity_poly.type
_entity_poly.pdbx_seq_one_letter_code
_entity_poly.pdbx_strand_id
1 'polypeptide(L)'
;MTVALLRLRPRPKLAIALFALVLVLLLSTAFYAGDTESLVAEWTLDKLPFSIHLDTEATPRPEGTCSPDEYAQGQWVQSSYKTRPGPLSKPISSDGQVEVLGNTTATPEKMSAKEDLLRYARMNGCASGDNFWWQFAAIKEEQWDRFPRVFDWEWVPGGRCTQESGLREWVVEEVVRELVEGGGWLLIGDSVTGNHFFSLSCLLYPHVVINKATSNARDRPQDLYLNPSSPFLSNLQLPDGFNMTTTPLVSFRRVDLLWSVDDLTSMHKGLHPEFYIANTTFELFGKEPVWTSSPDVYLDAFLGSLPTANYKTMVVSTAGHWTTNLFAGYHRAQGSDKSTLPVDSSPESLDIDAVSDELEPMLGYDGLLVFFEEVMARWALAIQDRLKTSLESTSTPQQQVLVRAYLPGHDACHNERDPWVEIKAERSFSYNWGEIPKYNEIWEVSSL
;
A
#
# COMPACT_ATOMS: atom_id res chain seq x y z
N MET A 1 39.57 72.98 33.45
CA MET A 1 39.18 71.69 34.03
C MET A 1 38.15 71.07 33.11
N THR A 2 38.59 70.17 32.23
CA THR A 2 37.75 69.60 31.16
C THR A 2 37.70 68.09 31.40
N VAL A 3 36.53 67.58 31.74
CA VAL A 3 36.26 66.15 31.98
C VAL A 3 36.06 65.48 30.62
N ALA A 4 36.94 64.55 30.26
CA ALA A 4 36.83 63.73 29.07
C ALA A 4 36.02 62.45 29.38
N LEU A 5 34.82 62.35 28.83
CA LEU A 5 34.00 61.14 28.81
C LEU A 5 34.59 60.14 27.79
N LEU A 6 35.13 59.03 28.28
CA LEU A 6 35.53 57.87 27.48
C LEU A 6 34.30 57.17 26.92
N ARG A 7 34.04 57.34 25.63
CA ARG A 7 33.12 56.50 24.84
C ARG A 7 33.79 55.15 24.55
N LEU A 8 33.45 54.12 25.32
CA LEU A 8 33.75 52.73 24.96
C LEU A 8 32.80 52.31 23.83
N ARG A 9 33.35 52.11 22.62
CA ARG A 9 32.63 51.43 21.53
C ARG A 9 32.50 49.95 21.88
N PRO A 10 31.28 49.37 21.90
CA PRO A 10 31.12 47.94 22.12
C PRO A 10 31.70 47.20 20.90
N ARG A 11 32.64 46.28 21.17
CA ARG A 11 33.15 45.37 20.14
C ARG A 11 32.06 44.32 19.90
N PRO A 12 31.48 44.21 18.69
CA PRO A 12 30.35 43.32 18.41
C PRO A 12 30.66 41.84 18.73
N LYS A 13 31.94 41.45 18.61
CA LYS A 13 32.41 40.10 18.94
C LYS A 13 32.29 39.76 20.43
N LEU A 14 32.42 40.74 21.33
CA LEU A 14 32.29 40.53 22.77
C LEU A 14 30.81 40.37 23.18
N ALA A 15 29.91 41.10 22.53
CA ALA A 15 28.47 40.99 22.75
C ALA A 15 27.93 39.62 22.28
N ILE A 16 28.41 39.13 21.13
CA ILE A 16 28.04 37.81 20.62
C ILE A 16 28.55 36.69 21.54
N ALA A 17 29.80 36.79 22.04
CA ALA A 17 30.36 35.80 22.96
C ALA A 17 29.61 35.77 24.30
N LEU A 18 29.23 36.93 24.84
CA LEU A 18 28.42 37.02 26.06
C LEU A 18 27.01 36.46 25.86
N PHE A 19 26.39 36.72 24.70
CA PHE A 19 25.08 36.17 24.37
C PHE A 19 25.11 34.64 24.26
N ALA A 20 26.12 34.08 23.59
CA ALA A 20 26.29 32.63 23.49
C ALA A 20 26.52 31.98 24.87
N LEU A 21 27.32 32.62 25.75
CA LEU A 21 27.56 32.13 27.10
C LEU A 21 26.27 32.13 27.95
N VAL A 22 25.46 33.19 27.85
CA VAL A 22 24.17 33.29 28.54
C VAL A 22 23.19 32.24 28.01
N LEU A 23 23.17 31.98 26.71
CA LEU A 23 22.30 30.96 26.11
C LEU A 23 22.68 29.54 26.60
N VAL A 24 23.98 29.23 26.67
CA VAL A 24 24.46 27.93 27.18
C VAL A 24 24.14 27.78 28.66
N LEU A 25 24.25 28.84 29.45
CA LEU A 25 23.89 28.83 30.88
C LEU A 25 22.38 28.71 31.12
N LEU A 26 21.55 29.29 30.25
CA LEU A 26 20.09 29.14 30.31
C LEU A 26 19.64 27.73 29.91
N LEU A 27 20.28 27.14 28.89
CA LEU A 27 20.00 25.77 28.49
C LEU A 27 20.46 24.77 29.56
N SER A 28 21.63 24.97 30.16
CA SER A 28 22.12 24.06 31.22
C SER A 28 21.30 24.16 32.50
N THR A 29 20.78 25.34 32.85
CA THR A 29 19.85 25.49 33.99
C THR A 29 18.47 24.92 33.71
N ALA A 30 17.97 24.98 32.47
CA ALA A 30 16.74 24.29 32.08
C ALA A 30 16.87 22.76 32.15
N PHE A 31 18.05 22.20 31.81
CA PHE A 31 18.34 20.77 31.96
C PHE A 31 18.52 20.34 33.43
N TYR A 32 18.96 21.23 34.32
CA TYR A 32 19.20 20.91 35.74
C TYR A 32 17.97 21.13 36.64
N ALA A 33 17.00 21.93 36.20
CA ALA A 33 15.82 22.29 37.00
C ALA A 33 14.53 21.58 36.56
N GLY A 34 14.56 20.80 35.48
CA GLY A 34 13.40 20.02 35.00
C GLY A 34 13.41 18.59 35.51
N ASP A 35 12.37 18.20 36.23
CA ASP A 35 11.99 16.81 36.49
C ASP A 35 11.97 16.03 35.17
N THR A 36 12.91 15.09 35.01
CA THR A 36 13.15 14.36 33.76
C THR A 36 12.09 13.31 33.42
N GLU A 37 10.97 13.25 34.15
CA GLU A 37 9.90 12.27 33.91
C GLU A 37 8.60 12.85 33.33
N SER A 38 8.41 14.18 33.22
CA SER A 38 7.16 14.74 32.64
C SER A 38 7.32 15.59 31.36
N LEU A 39 8.55 15.79 30.86
CA LEU A 39 8.80 16.58 29.63
C LEU A 39 9.15 15.75 28.40
N VAL A 40 9.17 14.41 28.51
CA VAL A 40 9.43 13.48 27.39
C VAL A 40 8.12 12.95 26.77
N ALA A 41 6.97 13.22 27.37
CA ALA A 41 5.69 12.63 26.96
C ALA A 41 4.82 13.49 26.00
N GLU A 42 5.29 14.65 25.53
CA GLU A 42 4.45 15.51 24.65
C GLU A 42 5.24 16.21 23.54
N TRP A 43 6.17 15.47 22.93
CA TRP A 43 6.73 15.81 21.61
C TRP A 43 6.15 14.86 20.56
N THR A 44 4.85 14.98 20.30
CA THR A 44 4.28 14.49 19.04
C THR A 44 4.94 15.26 17.90
N LEU A 45 5.55 14.53 16.97
CA LEU A 45 6.25 15.05 15.79
C LEU A 45 5.37 15.90 14.85
N ASP A 46 4.06 15.98 15.11
CA ASP A 46 3.07 16.69 14.30
C ASP A 46 3.15 18.24 14.34
N LYS A 47 4.13 18.82 15.05
CA LYS A 47 4.24 20.30 15.22
C LYS A 47 5.59 20.93 14.87
N LEU A 48 6.47 20.25 14.13
CA LEU A 48 7.68 20.91 13.61
C LEU A 48 7.44 21.55 12.22
N PRO A 49 7.64 22.88 12.05
CA PRO A 49 7.40 23.58 10.79
C PRO A 49 8.62 23.54 9.86
N PHE A 50 9.20 22.35 9.64
CA PHE A 50 10.35 22.18 8.75
C PHE A 50 10.12 21.01 7.80
N SER A 51 9.24 21.21 6.82
CA SER A 51 9.38 20.52 5.55
C SER A 51 10.64 21.10 4.89
N ILE A 52 11.77 20.40 5.03
CA ILE A 52 12.98 20.75 4.29
C ILE A 52 12.76 20.22 2.87
N HIS A 53 12.12 21.02 2.02
CA HIS A 53 12.23 20.85 0.58
C HIS A 53 13.68 21.14 0.19
N LEU A 54 14.43 20.06 -0.02
CA LEU A 54 15.65 20.11 -0.80
C LEU A 54 15.24 20.18 -2.27
N ASP A 55 15.26 21.39 -2.82
CA ASP A 55 15.16 21.66 -4.26
C ASP A 55 16.28 20.88 -4.97
N THR A 56 15.96 19.66 -5.41
CA THR A 56 16.69 18.98 -6.47
C THR A 56 15.93 19.29 -7.76
N GLU A 57 16.63 19.77 -8.78
CA GLU A 57 16.12 20.08 -10.13
C GLU A 57 15.63 18.82 -10.87
N ALA A 58 14.76 18.02 -10.24
CA ALA A 58 13.83 17.19 -10.96
C ALA A 58 12.72 18.12 -11.45
N THR A 59 12.36 18.02 -12.73
CA THR A 59 11.13 18.63 -13.24
C THR A 59 10.01 18.34 -12.24
N PRO A 60 9.33 19.37 -11.68
CA PRO A 60 8.28 19.16 -10.70
C PRO A 60 7.27 18.19 -11.30
N ARG A 61 7.05 17.04 -10.64
CA ARG A 61 5.88 16.22 -10.99
C ARG A 61 4.69 17.15 -10.85
N PRO A 62 3.80 17.24 -11.86
CA PRO A 62 2.58 18.02 -11.71
C PRO A 62 1.85 17.46 -10.49
N GLU A 63 1.81 18.21 -9.39
CA GLU A 63 1.03 17.83 -8.23
C GLU A 63 -0.43 17.85 -8.64
N GLY A 64 -1.09 16.69 -8.60
CA GLY A 64 -2.53 16.62 -8.79
C GLY A 64 -3.20 17.47 -7.72
N THR A 65 -4.11 18.35 -8.12
CA THR A 65 -4.74 19.31 -7.18
C THR A 65 -5.84 18.69 -6.32
N CYS A 66 -6.03 17.38 -6.37
CA CYS A 66 -7.11 16.68 -5.68
C CYS A 66 -6.62 15.80 -4.52
N SER A 67 -7.33 15.84 -3.40
CA SER A 67 -7.05 14.99 -2.25
C SER A 67 -7.64 13.57 -2.39
N PRO A 68 -7.15 12.59 -1.60
CA PRO A 68 -7.80 11.28 -1.46
C PRO A 68 -9.29 11.38 -1.05
N ASP A 69 -9.64 12.32 -0.15
CA ASP A 69 -11.04 12.53 0.26
C ASP A 69 -11.91 12.99 -0.91
N GLU A 70 -11.41 13.88 -1.76
CA GLU A 70 -12.12 14.31 -2.97
C GLU A 70 -12.30 13.15 -3.94
N TYR A 71 -11.30 12.27 -4.07
CA TYR A 71 -11.41 11.06 -4.88
C TYR A 71 -12.46 10.10 -4.33
N ALA A 72 -12.50 9.90 -3.02
CA ALA A 72 -13.41 8.98 -2.32
C ALA A 72 -14.88 9.44 -2.35
N GLN A 73 -15.14 10.74 -2.52
CA GLN A 73 -16.47 11.31 -2.73
C GLN A 73 -17.05 11.06 -4.13
N GLY A 74 -16.35 10.27 -4.95
CA GLY A 74 -16.82 9.89 -6.27
C GLY A 74 -18.04 8.97 -6.26
N GLN A 75 -18.46 8.60 -7.47
CA GLN A 75 -19.58 7.69 -7.67
C GLN A 75 -19.34 6.81 -8.90
N TRP A 76 -19.90 5.61 -8.87
CA TRP A 76 -19.96 4.74 -10.04
C TRP A 76 -21.01 5.27 -11.02
N VAL A 77 -20.56 5.68 -12.20
CA VAL A 77 -21.43 6.09 -13.31
C VAL A 77 -21.42 5.00 -14.36
N GLN A 78 -22.61 4.58 -14.77
CA GLN A 78 -22.75 3.73 -15.94
C GLN A 78 -22.55 4.58 -17.20
N SER A 79 -21.45 4.37 -17.90
CA SER A 79 -21.18 4.94 -19.20
C SER A 79 -20.74 3.83 -20.13
N SER A 80 -21.45 3.70 -21.26
CA SER A 80 -21.18 2.67 -22.26
C SER A 80 -19.69 2.64 -22.62
N TYR A 81 -19.04 1.50 -22.45
CA TYR A 81 -17.61 1.33 -22.76
C TYR A 81 -17.26 1.71 -24.22
N LYS A 82 -18.26 1.72 -25.11
CA LYS A 82 -18.12 2.17 -26.52
C LYS A 82 -17.78 3.66 -26.67
N THR A 83 -18.03 4.50 -25.67
CA THR A 83 -17.77 5.96 -25.73
C THR A 83 -16.39 6.37 -25.23
N ARG A 84 -15.60 5.41 -24.70
CA ARG A 84 -14.25 5.68 -24.16
C ARG A 84 -13.17 5.35 -25.18
N PRO A 85 -12.11 6.17 -25.31
CA PRO A 85 -10.94 5.85 -26.13
C PRO A 85 -10.19 4.59 -25.68
N GLY A 86 -10.12 4.34 -24.37
CA GLY A 86 -9.35 3.24 -23.77
C GLY A 86 -9.85 2.82 -22.38
N PRO A 87 -9.20 1.83 -21.73
CA PRO A 87 -9.67 1.16 -20.51
C PRO A 87 -9.83 2.08 -19.28
N LEU A 88 -9.19 3.25 -19.28
CA LEU A 88 -9.25 4.25 -18.20
C LEU A 88 -9.36 5.69 -18.72
N SER A 89 -9.77 5.86 -19.98
CA SER A 89 -9.95 7.19 -20.58
C SER A 89 -11.35 7.72 -20.27
N LYS A 90 -11.49 9.03 -20.00
CA LYS A 90 -12.80 9.65 -19.81
C LYS A 90 -13.69 9.48 -21.06
N PRO A 91 -15.03 9.43 -20.91
CA PRO A 91 -15.95 9.40 -22.03
C PRO A 91 -15.77 10.65 -22.89
N ILE A 92 -15.77 10.48 -24.22
CA ILE A 92 -15.81 11.65 -25.10
C ILE A 92 -17.20 12.28 -24.97
N SER A 93 -17.27 13.59 -24.71
CA SER A 93 -18.52 14.36 -24.76
C SER A 93 -19.25 14.09 -26.09
N SER A 94 -20.58 14.10 -26.09
CA SER A 94 -21.45 13.64 -27.19
C SER A 94 -21.20 14.25 -28.59
N ASP A 95 -20.34 15.26 -28.70
CA ASP A 95 -20.01 15.97 -29.94
C ASP A 95 -18.67 15.54 -30.58
N GLY A 96 -17.86 14.71 -29.91
CA GLY A 96 -16.57 14.27 -30.41
C GLY A 96 -16.64 12.93 -31.13
N GLN A 97 -16.47 12.93 -32.46
CA GLN A 97 -16.28 11.69 -33.22
C GLN A 97 -14.97 11.00 -32.80
N VAL A 98 -15.07 9.74 -32.37
CA VAL A 98 -13.91 8.88 -32.09
C VAL A 98 -13.30 8.45 -33.42
N GLU A 99 -12.05 8.83 -33.72
CA GLU A 99 -11.23 8.02 -34.63
C GLU A 99 -10.93 6.69 -33.91
N VAL A 100 -11.67 5.65 -34.29
CA VAL A 100 -11.47 4.29 -33.78
C VAL A 100 -10.09 3.82 -34.25
N LEU A 101 -9.08 3.97 -33.40
CA LEU A 101 -7.75 3.40 -33.62
C LEU A 101 -7.84 1.86 -33.59
N GLY A 102 -7.90 1.26 -34.78
CA GLY A 102 -7.45 -0.11 -35.02
C GLY A 102 -8.52 -1.22 -34.98
N ASN A 103 -8.73 -1.83 -36.15
CA ASN A 103 -9.48 -3.06 -36.44
C ASN A 103 -10.99 -3.10 -36.14
N THR A 104 -11.74 -2.70 -37.16
CA THR A 104 -13.19 -2.79 -37.36
C THR A 104 -13.74 -4.22 -37.46
N THR A 105 -13.48 -5.05 -36.44
CA THR A 105 -14.39 -6.16 -36.16
C THR A 105 -15.41 -5.66 -35.16
N ALA A 106 -16.69 -5.69 -35.55
CA ALA A 106 -17.79 -5.25 -34.69
C ALA A 106 -17.66 -5.96 -33.34
N THR A 107 -17.60 -5.18 -32.25
CA THR A 107 -17.55 -5.76 -30.91
C THR A 107 -18.83 -6.57 -30.70
N PRO A 108 -18.74 -7.87 -30.41
CA PRO A 108 -19.93 -8.71 -30.34
C PRO A 108 -20.85 -8.25 -29.20
N GLU A 109 -22.15 -8.53 -29.29
CA GLU A 109 -23.08 -8.15 -28.21
C GLU A 109 -22.98 -9.08 -26.99
N LYS A 110 -22.41 -10.27 -27.18
CA LYS A 110 -22.24 -11.33 -26.18
C LYS A 110 -20.89 -12.01 -26.40
N MET A 111 -20.28 -12.52 -25.32
CA MET A 111 -19.10 -13.36 -25.47
C MET A 111 -19.43 -14.63 -26.26
N SER A 112 -18.58 -14.92 -27.24
CA SER A 112 -18.55 -16.18 -28.01
C SER A 112 -17.24 -16.93 -27.78
N ALA A 113 -16.19 -16.22 -27.35
CA ALA A 113 -14.92 -16.75 -26.92
C ALA A 113 -14.33 -15.85 -25.81
N LYS A 114 -13.42 -16.38 -25.00
CA LYS A 114 -12.75 -15.60 -23.93
C LYS A 114 -12.02 -14.37 -24.48
N GLU A 115 -11.51 -14.45 -25.71
CA GLU A 115 -10.79 -13.38 -26.41
C GLU A 115 -11.66 -12.15 -26.69
N ASP A 116 -12.99 -12.29 -26.71
CA ASP A 116 -13.91 -11.15 -26.83
C ASP A 116 -13.74 -10.16 -25.67
N LEU A 117 -13.26 -10.62 -24.52
CA LEU A 117 -12.98 -9.78 -23.36
C LEU A 117 -11.99 -8.65 -23.66
N LEU A 118 -10.92 -8.92 -24.40
CA LEU A 118 -9.92 -7.90 -24.73
C LEU A 118 -10.54 -6.78 -25.59
N ARG A 119 -11.51 -7.15 -26.44
CA ARG A 119 -12.27 -6.19 -27.25
C ARG A 119 -13.20 -5.34 -26.37
N TYR A 120 -13.86 -5.94 -25.38
CA TYR A 120 -14.71 -5.20 -24.44
C TYR A 120 -13.89 -4.27 -23.53
N ALA A 121 -12.75 -4.75 -23.04
CA ALA A 121 -11.86 -3.98 -22.18
C ALA A 121 -11.06 -2.92 -22.95
N ARG A 122 -11.11 -2.91 -24.30
CA ARG A 122 -10.24 -2.09 -25.17
C ARG A 122 -8.76 -2.28 -24.84
N MET A 123 -8.37 -3.51 -24.53
CA MET A 123 -7.00 -3.89 -24.22
C MET A 123 -6.40 -4.65 -25.39
N ASN A 124 -5.16 -4.33 -25.74
CA ASN A 124 -4.44 -5.02 -26.82
C ASN A 124 -3.85 -6.37 -26.38
N GLY A 125 -3.86 -6.65 -25.08
CA GLY A 125 -3.30 -7.85 -24.47
C GLY A 125 -2.83 -7.58 -23.05
N CYS A 126 -2.14 -8.56 -22.46
CA CYS A 126 -1.51 -8.44 -21.15
C CYS A 126 -0.12 -9.06 -21.19
N ALA A 127 0.86 -8.41 -20.54
CA ALA A 127 2.22 -8.92 -20.47
C ALA A 127 2.34 -10.20 -19.60
N SER A 128 1.46 -10.37 -18.61
CA SER A 128 1.48 -11.47 -17.62
C SER A 128 1.11 -12.88 -18.16
N GLY A 129 0.98 -13.06 -19.48
CA GLY A 129 0.69 -14.36 -20.11
C GLY A 129 -0.69 -14.93 -19.77
N ASP A 130 -0.99 -16.16 -20.19
CA ASP A 130 -2.36 -16.71 -20.24
C ASP A 130 -3.12 -16.81 -18.89
N ASN A 131 -2.48 -16.56 -17.74
CA ASN A 131 -3.16 -16.52 -16.45
C ASN A 131 -4.14 -15.33 -16.35
N PHE A 132 -4.03 -14.36 -17.24
CA PHE A 132 -4.93 -13.21 -17.28
C PHE A 132 -6.41 -13.59 -17.49
N TRP A 133 -6.69 -14.69 -18.20
CA TRP A 133 -8.05 -15.19 -18.37
C TRP A 133 -8.68 -15.61 -17.04
N TRP A 134 -7.88 -16.20 -16.14
CA TRP A 134 -8.33 -16.57 -14.80
C TRP A 134 -8.60 -15.31 -13.97
N GLN A 135 -7.74 -14.30 -14.08
CA GLN A 135 -7.88 -13.04 -13.37
C GLN A 135 -9.14 -12.25 -13.78
N PHE A 136 -9.50 -12.28 -15.06
CA PHE A 136 -10.78 -11.75 -15.53
C PHE A 136 -11.99 -12.66 -15.26
N ALA A 137 -11.74 -13.87 -14.71
CA ALA A 137 -12.70 -14.96 -14.59
C ALA A 137 -13.40 -15.31 -15.93
N ALA A 138 -12.73 -15.14 -17.05
CA ALA A 138 -13.26 -15.38 -18.40
C ALA A 138 -13.14 -16.84 -18.86
N ILE A 139 -12.55 -17.72 -18.02
CA ILE A 139 -12.39 -19.15 -18.32
C ILE A 139 -13.72 -19.91 -18.23
N LYS A 140 -14.66 -19.43 -17.42
CA LYS A 140 -15.95 -20.08 -17.17
C LYS A 140 -17.03 -19.48 -18.08
N GLU A 141 -17.53 -20.26 -19.03
CA GLU A 141 -18.56 -19.81 -19.97
C GLU A 141 -19.87 -19.45 -19.27
N GLU A 142 -20.23 -20.17 -18.20
CA GLU A 142 -21.42 -19.91 -17.37
C GLU A 142 -21.42 -18.51 -16.71
N GLN A 143 -20.28 -17.84 -16.77
CA GLN A 143 -19.98 -16.58 -16.13
C GLN A 143 -19.87 -15.41 -17.13
N TRP A 144 -20.04 -15.69 -18.42
CA TRP A 144 -19.88 -14.71 -19.51
C TRP A 144 -21.03 -13.71 -19.64
N ASP A 145 -22.18 -14.00 -19.02
CA ASP A 145 -23.38 -13.17 -19.07
C ASP A 145 -23.20 -11.76 -18.47
N ARG A 146 -22.15 -11.56 -17.66
CA ARG A 146 -21.77 -10.24 -17.11
C ARG A 146 -21.09 -9.31 -18.12
N PHE A 147 -20.62 -9.83 -19.25
CA PHE A 147 -19.93 -9.04 -20.27
C PHE A 147 -20.90 -8.62 -21.39
N PRO A 148 -20.72 -7.43 -21.99
CA PRO A 148 -19.69 -6.43 -21.69
C PRO A 148 -19.97 -5.54 -20.47
N ARG A 149 -21.16 -5.65 -19.87
CA ARG A 149 -21.70 -4.70 -18.87
C ARG A 149 -20.75 -4.39 -17.71
N VAL A 150 -19.94 -5.35 -17.27
CA VAL A 150 -18.91 -5.11 -16.22
C VAL A 150 -17.94 -3.98 -16.56
N PHE A 151 -17.70 -3.69 -17.85
CA PHE A 151 -16.84 -2.60 -18.31
C PHE A 151 -17.58 -1.25 -18.51
N ASP A 152 -18.91 -1.23 -18.35
CA ASP A 152 -19.70 0.00 -18.48
C ASP A 152 -19.64 0.89 -17.23
N TRP A 153 -18.99 0.44 -16.16
CA TRP A 153 -18.90 1.17 -14.91
C TRP A 153 -17.59 1.96 -14.83
N GLU A 154 -17.69 3.23 -14.45
CA GLU A 154 -16.54 4.11 -14.21
C GLU A 154 -16.70 4.82 -12.89
N TRP A 155 -15.60 4.86 -12.14
CA TRP A 155 -15.50 5.69 -10.96
C TRP A 155 -15.27 7.13 -11.42
N VAL A 156 -16.28 7.98 -11.27
CA VAL A 156 -16.15 9.41 -11.49
C VAL A 156 -15.84 10.05 -10.13
N PRO A 157 -14.60 10.53 -9.91
CA PRO A 157 -14.20 11.07 -8.62
C PRO A 157 -14.93 12.38 -8.30
N GLY A 158 -14.97 12.76 -7.04
CA GLY A 158 -15.59 14.01 -6.58
C GLY A 158 -14.68 15.23 -6.68
N GLY A 159 -15.22 16.38 -6.28
CA GLY A 159 -14.45 17.60 -6.04
C GLY A 159 -13.55 18.06 -7.21
N ARG A 160 -12.34 18.48 -6.88
CA ARG A 160 -11.34 18.97 -7.86
C ARG A 160 -10.74 17.87 -8.73
N CYS A 161 -10.96 16.59 -8.43
CA CYS A 161 -10.45 15.49 -9.26
C CYS A 161 -10.95 15.56 -10.71
N THR A 162 -12.13 16.14 -10.94
CA THR A 162 -12.76 16.23 -12.26
C THR A 162 -12.33 17.45 -13.08
N GLN A 163 -11.64 18.40 -12.44
CA GLN A 163 -11.19 19.63 -13.08
C GLN A 163 -9.96 19.37 -13.96
N GLU A 164 -9.60 20.32 -14.83
CA GLU A 164 -8.45 20.22 -15.72
C GLU A 164 -7.13 20.03 -14.95
N SER A 165 -7.01 20.62 -13.76
CA SER A 165 -5.88 20.44 -12.83
C SER A 165 -6.01 19.23 -11.91
N GLY A 166 -7.08 18.44 -12.04
CA GLY A 166 -7.42 17.30 -11.19
C GLY A 166 -6.66 16.03 -11.58
N LEU A 167 -7.38 14.90 -11.65
CA LEU A 167 -6.78 13.65 -12.12
C LEU A 167 -6.58 13.70 -13.64
N ARG A 168 -5.32 13.53 -14.05
CA ARG A 168 -4.93 13.43 -15.46
C ARG A 168 -5.51 12.17 -16.10
N GLU A 169 -5.71 12.22 -17.42
CA GLU A 169 -6.06 11.06 -18.21
C GLU A 169 -4.98 9.97 -18.12
N TRP A 170 -5.43 8.71 -18.21
CA TRP A 170 -4.53 7.59 -18.40
C TRP A 170 -4.01 7.57 -19.84
N VAL A 171 -2.74 7.94 -20.01
CA VAL A 171 -1.99 7.82 -21.27
C VAL A 171 -0.86 6.83 -21.03
N VAL A 172 -0.88 5.70 -21.73
CA VAL A 172 0.03 4.57 -21.45
C VAL A 172 1.49 4.95 -21.64
N GLU A 173 1.81 5.68 -22.70
CA GLU A 173 3.15 6.17 -23.01
C GLU A 173 3.70 7.07 -21.90
N GLU A 174 2.88 7.95 -21.33
CA GLU A 174 3.26 8.84 -20.24
C GLU A 174 3.56 8.05 -18.96
N VAL A 175 2.73 7.05 -18.62
CA VAL A 175 2.96 6.19 -17.46
C VAL A 175 4.23 5.35 -17.64
N VAL A 176 4.48 4.83 -18.84
CA VAL A 176 5.73 4.10 -19.14
C VAL A 176 6.94 5.03 -18.99
N ARG A 177 6.84 6.27 -19.47
CA ARG A 177 7.90 7.28 -19.28
C ARG A 177 8.16 7.54 -17.80
N GLU A 178 7.12 7.76 -17.01
CA GLU A 178 7.23 7.97 -15.56
C GLU A 178 7.90 6.80 -14.84
N LEU A 179 7.58 5.55 -15.20
CA LEU A 179 8.19 4.36 -14.59
C LEU A 179 9.65 4.15 -15.01
N VAL A 180 10.01 4.52 -16.23
CA VAL A 180 11.38 4.39 -16.77
C VAL A 180 12.28 5.50 -16.23
N GLU A 181 11.85 6.75 -16.40
CA GLU A 181 12.65 7.95 -16.13
C GLU A 181 12.51 8.42 -14.68
N GLY A 182 11.29 8.36 -14.14
CA GLY A 182 10.95 8.79 -12.78
C GLY A 182 11.05 7.68 -11.73
N GLY A 183 11.35 6.45 -12.16
CA GLY A 183 11.55 5.29 -11.31
C GLY A 183 10.31 4.40 -11.14
N GLY A 184 10.58 3.10 -11.07
CA GLY A 184 9.59 2.04 -11.06
C GLY A 184 8.85 1.89 -9.73
N TRP A 185 7.88 0.97 -9.74
CA TRP A 185 7.03 0.65 -8.59
C TRP A 185 7.29 -0.76 -8.05
N LEU A 186 7.38 -0.88 -6.72
CA LEU A 186 7.42 -2.16 -6.04
C LEU A 186 6.09 -2.37 -5.28
N LEU A 187 5.32 -3.36 -5.70
CA LEU A 187 4.03 -3.72 -5.12
C LEU A 187 4.21 -4.84 -4.10
N ILE A 188 3.84 -4.59 -2.84
CA ILE A 188 3.96 -5.52 -1.72
C ILE A 188 2.57 -5.83 -1.16
N GLY A 189 2.24 -7.10 -1.02
CA GLY A 189 0.97 -7.51 -0.43
C GLY A 189 0.52 -8.90 -0.84
N ASP A 190 -0.76 -9.19 -0.67
CA ASP A 190 -1.34 -10.50 -0.97
C ASP A 190 -1.83 -10.65 -2.42
N SER A 191 -2.72 -11.63 -2.67
CA SER A 191 -3.32 -11.87 -3.98
C SER A 191 -4.06 -10.66 -4.57
N VAL A 192 -4.62 -9.77 -3.76
CA VAL A 192 -5.31 -8.56 -4.25
C VAL A 192 -4.28 -7.53 -4.76
N THR A 193 -3.10 -7.47 -4.14
CA THR A 193 -1.96 -6.72 -4.71
C THR A 193 -1.43 -7.38 -5.98
N GLY A 194 -1.44 -8.71 -6.05
CA GLY A 194 -1.18 -9.46 -7.29
C GLY A 194 -2.15 -9.09 -8.42
N ASN A 195 -3.42 -8.86 -8.12
CA ASN A 195 -4.41 -8.40 -9.10
C ASN A 195 -4.13 -6.97 -9.61
N HIS A 196 -3.53 -6.11 -8.78
CA HIS A 196 -3.08 -4.78 -9.19
C HIS A 196 -1.90 -4.86 -10.15
N PHE A 197 -0.89 -5.68 -9.83
CA PHE A 197 0.21 -5.98 -10.75
C PHE A 197 -0.30 -6.51 -12.09
N PHE A 198 -1.25 -7.44 -12.03
CA PHE A 198 -1.89 -8.01 -13.20
C PHE A 198 -2.59 -6.93 -14.05
N SER A 199 -3.35 -6.04 -13.41
CA SER A 199 -4.04 -4.93 -14.10
C SER A 199 -3.05 -4.02 -14.83
N LEU A 200 -1.93 -3.64 -14.18
CA LEU A 200 -0.86 -2.87 -14.80
C LEU A 200 -0.24 -3.60 -16.00
N SER A 201 -0.08 -4.93 -15.92
CA SER A 201 0.45 -5.72 -17.04
C SER A 201 -0.41 -5.65 -18.30
N CYS A 202 -1.72 -5.38 -18.18
CA CYS A 202 -2.63 -5.19 -19.29
C CYS A 202 -2.67 -3.73 -19.73
N LEU A 203 -2.76 -2.79 -18.79
CA LEU A 203 -2.83 -1.35 -19.06
C LEU A 203 -1.55 -0.79 -19.71
N LEU A 204 -0.40 -1.41 -19.44
CA LEU A 204 0.91 -1.00 -19.98
C LEU A 204 1.31 -1.77 -21.26
N TYR A 205 0.51 -2.75 -21.69
CA TYR A 205 0.77 -3.50 -22.92
C TYR A 205 0.52 -2.61 -24.15
N PRO A 206 1.36 -2.64 -25.21
CA PRO A 206 2.46 -3.58 -25.49
C PRO A 206 3.85 -3.10 -25.05
N HIS A 207 3.94 -1.99 -24.30
CA HIS A 207 5.22 -1.37 -23.96
C HIS A 207 6.01 -2.12 -22.89
N VAL A 208 5.38 -3.08 -22.21
CA VAL A 208 6.01 -3.92 -21.18
C VAL A 208 5.92 -5.40 -21.51
N VAL A 209 6.88 -6.16 -21.00
CA VAL A 209 6.95 -7.63 -21.11
C VAL A 209 7.29 -8.25 -19.77
N ILE A 210 6.86 -9.49 -19.55
CA ILE A 210 7.34 -10.32 -18.45
C ILE A 210 8.48 -11.22 -18.94
N ASN A 211 9.49 -11.46 -18.10
CA ASN A 211 10.48 -12.49 -18.39
C ASN A 211 9.85 -13.88 -18.17
N LYS A 212 9.55 -14.58 -19.27
CA LYS A 212 8.91 -15.92 -19.28
C LYS A 212 9.72 -17.01 -18.56
N ALA A 213 10.97 -16.75 -18.18
CA ALA A 213 11.80 -17.68 -17.41
C ALA A 213 11.40 -17.78 -15.93
N THR A 214 10.54 -16.90 -15.43
CA THR A 214 10.04 -16.94 -14.06
C THR A 214 8.84 -17.90 -13.96
N SER A 215 8.93 -18.91 -13.08
CA SER A 215 7.87 -19.91 -12.93
C SER A 215 6.62 -19.32 -12.27
N ASN A 216 5.44 -19.88 -12.59
CA ASN A 216 4.13 -19.49 -12.05
C ASN A 216 3.91 -19.79 -10.54
N ALA A 217 4.98 -19.90 -9.75
CA ALA A 217 4.86 -20.17 -8.33
C ALA A 217 4.36 -18.91 -7.62
N ARG A 218 3.37 -19.07 -6.72
CA ARG A 218 2.60 -17.96 -6.12
C ARG A 218 3.43 -17.01 -5.25
N ASP A 219 4.61 -17.45 -4.83
CA ASP A 219 5.55 -16.77 -3.95
C ASP A 219 6.71 -16.11 -4.70
N ARG A 220 6.84 -16.36 -6.01
CA ARG A 220 7.97 -15.82 -6.76
C ARG A 220 7.76 -14.35 -7.13
N PRO A 221 8.85 -13.56 -7.09
CA PRO A 221 8.95 -12.29 -7.79
C PRO A 221 8.32 -12.29 -9.17
N GLN A 222 7.43 -11.33 -9.42
CA GLN A 222 6.91 -11.03 -10.75
C GLN A 222 7.35 -9.63 -11.14
N ASP A 223 7.90 -9.47 -12.33
CA ASP A 223 8.53 -8.22 -12.77
C ASP A 223 8.08 -7.88 -14.21
N LEU A 224 7.65 -6.64 -14.44
CA LEU A 224 7.40 -6.07 -15.75
C LEU A 224 8.64 -5.28 -16.18
N TYR A 225 9.15 -5.61 -17.36
CA TYR A 225 10.31 -4.96 -17.97
C TYR A 225 9.88 -4.13 -19.18
N LEU A 226 10.68 -3.12 -19.53
CA LEU A 226 10.48 -2.35 -20.76
C LEU A 226 10.63 -3.27 -21.97
N ASN A 227 9.65 -3.27 -22.87
CA ASN A 227 9.71 -4.04 -24.10
C ASN A 227 10.72 -3.40 -25.07
N PRO A 228 11.80 -4.07 -25.47
CA PRO A 228 12.77 -3.53 -26.44
C PRO A 228 12.17 -3.28 -27.83
N SER A 229 11.00 -3.89 -28.13
CA SER A 229 10.24 -3.66 -29.37
C SER A 229 9.14 -2.61 -29.21
N SER A 230 9.07 -1.91 -28.07
CA SER A 230 8.14 -0.81 -27.86
C SER A 230 8.38 0.29 -28.90
N PRO A 231 7.35 0.72 -29.67
CA PRO A 231 7.50 1.80 -30.65
C PRO A 231 7.79 3.16 -29.97
N PHE A 232 7.54 3.26 -28.67
CA PHE A 232 7.75 4.46 -27.87
C PHE A 232 9.18 4.55 -27.30
N LEU A 233 10.03 3.55 -27.52
CA LEU A 233 11.37 3.49 -26.94
C LEU A 233 12.25 4.70 -27.31
N SER A 234 12.11 5.25 -28.52
CA SER A 234 12.85 6.44 -28.99
C SER A 234 12.50 7.72 -28.24
N ASN A 235 11.40 7.73 -27.48
CA ASN A 235 10.89 8.89 -26.75
C ASN A 235 11.21 8.83 -25.26
N LEU A 236 12.01 7.85 -24.84
CA LEU A 236 12.42 7.62 -23.45
C LEU A 236 13.89 8.02 -23.24
N GLN A 237 14.17 8.63 -22.09
CA GLN A 237 15.50 8.90 -21.59
C GLN A 237 15.87 7.84 -20.56
N LEU A 238 16.53 6.76 -21.00
CA LEU A 238 16.94 5.68 -20.11
C LEU A 238 18.01 6.19 -19.12
N PRO A 239 17.82 6.01 -17.79
CA PRO A 239 18.84 6.36 -16.81
C PRO A 239 20.18 5.63 -17.05
N ASP A 240 21.29 6.24 -16.62
CA ASP A 240 22.61 5.60 -16.72
C ASP A 240 22.62 4.24 -15.99
N GLY A 241 23.01 3.19 -16.71
CA GLY A 241 23.00 1.81 -16.19
C GLY A 241 21.65 1.10 -16.27
N PHE A 242 20.60 1.75 -16.79
CA PHE A 242 19.31 1.09 -17.04
C PHE A 242 19.47 -0.04 -18.07
N ASN A 243 18.93 -1.22 -17.75
CA ASN A 243 18.99 -2.39 -18.61
C ASN A 243 17.59 -2.97 -18.81
N MET A 244 17.08 -2.95 -20.04
CA MET A 244 15.72 -3.42 -20.36
C MET A 244 15.45 -4.89 -20.03
N THR A 245 16.49 -5.72 -19.84
CA THR A 245 16.33 -7.14 -19.50
C THR A 245 16.34 -7.40 -18.00
N THR A 246 16.95 -6.50 -17.21
CA THR A 246 17.18 -6.73 -15.76
C THR A 246 16.59 -5.67 -14.86
N THR A 247 16.31 -4.47 -15.36
CA THR A 247 15.74 -3.36 -14.60
C THR A 247 14.21 -3.42 -14.68
N PRO A 248 13.53 -3.78 -13.57
CA PRO A 248 12.07 -3.82 -13.55
C PRO A 248 11.48 -2.41 -13.53
N LEU A 249 10.36 -2.23 -14.22
CA LEU A 249 9.51 -1.04 -14.16
C LEU A 249 8.46 -1.17 -13.05
N VAL A 250 7.85 -2.35 -12.96
CA VAL A 250 6.87 -2.68 -11.91
C VAL A 250 7.16 -4.08 -11.44
N SER A 251 7.15 -4.27 -10.14
CA SER A 251 7.37 -5.58 -9.55
C SER A 251 6.33 -5.88 -8.50
N PHE A 252 5.98 -7.15 -8.37
CA PHE A 252 5.13 -7.66 -7.30
C PHE A 252 5.88 -8.69 -6.48
N ARG A 253 5.78 -8.54 -5.16
CA ARG A 253 6.23 -9.52 -4.18
C ARG A 253 5.05 -9.89 -3.30
N ARG A 254 4.75 -11.19 -3.23
CA ARG A 254 3.69 -11.69 -2.36
C ARG A 254 4.18 -11.69 -0.92
N VAL A 255 3.62 -10.81 -0.11
CA VAL A 255 3.92 -10.65 1.32
C VAL A 255 2.60 -10.43 2.04
N ASP A 256 1.91 -11.53 2.31
CA ASP A 256 0.51 -11.53 2.75
C ASP A 256 0.30 -10.72 4.04
N LEU A 257 1.27 -10.76 4.97
CA LEU A 257 1.16 -10.16 6.32
C LEU A 257 2.14 -9.02 6.59
N LEU A 258 2.92 -8.59 5.58
CA LEU A 258 4.03 -7.62 5.65
C LEU A 258 5.22 -7.98 6.56
N TRP A 259 5.04 -8.96 7.45
CA TRP A 259 6.02 -9.55 8.35
C TRP A 259 6.15 -11.05 8.12
N SER A 260 7.29 -11.65 8.48
CA SER A 260 7.38 -13.12 8.48
C SER A 260 6.53 -13.73 9.61
N VAL A 261 6.20 -15.01 9.49
CA VAL A 261 5.52 -15.77 10.55
C VAL A 261 6.33 -15.77 11.84
N ASP A 262 7.66 -15.86 11.75
CA ASP A 262 8.55 -15.86 12.90
C ASP A 262 8.61 -14.48 13.58
N ASP A 263 8.62 -13.40 12.79
CA ASP A 263 8.57 -12.02 13.31
C ASP A 263 7.25 -11.79 14.07
N LEU A 264 6.12 -12.17 13.49
CA LEU A 264 4.80 -12.03 14.12
C LEU A 264 4.67 -12.89 15.37
N THR A 265 5.13 -14.13 15.34
CA THR A 265 5.12 -15.02 16.52
C THR A 265 5.98 -14.46 17.65
N SER A 266 7.14 -13.89 17.33
CA SER A 266 8.05 -13.30 18.31
C SER A 266 7.47 -12.01 18.90
N MET A 267 6.89 -11.13 18.06
CA MET A 267 6.20 -9.92 18.51
C MET A 267 5.01 -10.26 19.40
N HIS A 268 4.17 -11.22 19.00
CA HIS A 268 3.01 -11.64 19.79
C HIS A 268 3.39 -12.17 21.17
N LYS A 269 4.47 -12.95 21.30
CA LYS A 269 4.97 -13.40 22.62
C LYS A 269 5.39 -12.25 23.52
N GLY A 270 5.91 -11.16 22.95
CA GLY A 270 6.32 -9.98 23.70
C GLY A 270 5.16 -9.05 24.06
N LEU A 271 4.18 -8.91 23.16
CA LEU A 271 3.06 -7.97 23.30
C LEU A 271 1.88 -8.58 24.07
N HIS A 272 1.65 -9.87 23.87
CA HIS A 272 0.50 -10.61 24.40
C HIS A 272 0.93 -11.86 25.18
N PRO A 273 1.75 -11.72 26.25
CA PRO A 273 2.21 -12.86 27.05
C PRO A 273 1.06 -13.61 27.74
N GLU A 274 -0.06 -12.95 28.00
CA GLU A 274 -1.25 -13.50 28.65
C GLU A 274 -1.81 -14.74 27.93
N PHE A 275 -1.71 -14.81 26.59
CA PHE A 275 -2.13 -15.98 25.82
C PHE A 275 -1.30 -17.22 26.16
N TYR A 276 0.01 -17.06 26.36
CA TYR A 276 0.95 -18.14 26.63
C TYR A 276 0.96 -18.55 28.11
N ILE A 277 0.66 -17.60 29.00
CA ILE A 277 0.44 -17.88 30.43
C ILE A 277 -0.84 -18.67 30.61
N ALA A 278 -1.93 -18.25 29.96
CA ALA A 278 -3.22 -18.93 30.02
C ALA A 278 -3.22 -20.31 29.35
N ASN A 279 -2.44 -20.47 28.27
CA ASN A 279 -2.28 -21.75 27.58
C ASN A 279 -0.82 -21.93 27.12
N THR A 280 -0.09 -22.80 27.81
CA THR A 280 1.32 -23.10 27.50
C THR A 280 1.53 -23.81 26.16
N THR A 281 0.46 -24.34 25.56
CA THR A 281 0.44 -24.96 24.23
C THR A 281 -0.11 -24.03 23.14
N PHE A 282 -0.32 -22.75 23.46
CA PHE A 282 -0.85 -21.77 22.51
C PHE A 282 0.02 -21.63 21.25
N GLU A 283 -0.64 -21.71 20.09
CA GLU A 283 -0.07 -21.41 18.79
C GLU A 283 -0.81 -20.23 18.17
N LEU A 284 -0.07 -19.21 17.73
CA LEU A 284 -0.63 -18.02 17.11
C LEU A 284 -1.29 -18.35 15.76
N PHE A 285 -0.58 -19.14 14.94
CA PHE A 285 -0.97 -19.49 13.59
C PHE A 285 -1.58 -20.88 13.50
N GLY A 286 -2.57 -21.03 12.63
CA GLY A 286 -3.13 -22.31 12.23
C GLY A 286 -2.35 -22.98 11.10
N LYS A 287 -3.01 -23.92 10.41
CA LYS A 287 -2.43 -24.70 9.31
C LYS A 287 -2.65 -24.08 7.93
N GLU A 288 -3.32 -22.94 7.84
CA GLU A 288 -3.56 -22.26 6.58
C GLU A 288 -2.22 -21.80 5.97
N PRO A 289 -1.97 -22.09 4.68
CA PRO A 289 -0.73 -21.65 4.05
C PRO A 289 -0.72 -20.13 3.87
N VAL A 290 0.40 -19.51 4.21
CA VAL A 290 0.64 -18.07 4.05
C VAL A 290 1.96 -17.84 3.33
N TRP A 291 2.01 -16.82 2.48
CA TRP A 291 3.22 -16.42 1.76
C TRP A 291 3.66 -15.05 2.23
N THR A 292 4.61 -15.03 3.15
CA THR A 292 5.07 -13.78 3.76
C THR A 292 6.55 -13.85 4.12
N SER A 293 7.18 -12.70 4.30
CA SER A 293 8.62 -12.53 4.54
C SER A 293 8.87 -11.33 5.43
N SER A 294 10.05 -11.28 6.05
CA SER A 294 10.48 -10.13 6.85
C SER A 294 10.61 -8.86 6.00
N PRO A 295 10.37 -7.65 6.57
CA PRO A 295 10.57 -6.39 5.88
C PRO A 295 11.91 -6.19 5.21
N ASP A 296 12.98 -6.70 5.83
CA ASP A 296 14.33 -6.56 5.29
C ASP A 296 14.46 -7.11 3.87
N VAL A 297 13.75 -8.20 3.57
CA VAL A 297 13.84 -8.87 2.26
C VAL A 297 13.33 -7.97 1.12
N TYR A 298 12.17 -7.34 1.29
CA TYR A 298 11.61 -6.49 0.24
C TYR A 298 12.12 -5.05 0.31
N LEU A 299 12.60 -4.58 1.46
CA LEU A 299 13.30 -3.30 1.57
C LEU A 299 14.65 -3.35 0.85
N ASP A 300 15.40 -4.44 0.96
CA ASP A 300 16.65 -4.60 0.21
C ASP A 300 16.40 -4.55 -1.31
N ALA A 301 15.29 -5.13 -1.77
CA ALA A 301 14.86 -5.02 -3.16
C ALA A 301 14.44 -3.59 -3.54
N PHE A 302 13.72 -2.89 -2.66
CA PHE A 302 13.25 -1.53 -2.89
C PHE A 302 14.39 -0.51 -2.96
N LEU A 303 15.35 -0.63 -2.04
CA LEU A 303 16.52 0.24 -1.90
C LEU A 303 17.65 -0.12 -2.87
N GLY A 304 17.50 -1.21 -3.63
CA GLY A 304 18.46 -1.63 -4.63
C GLY A 304 18.70 -0.57 -5.70
N SER A 305 19.87 -0.62 -6.32
CA SER A 305 20.25 0.29 -7.41
C SER A 305 20.15 -0.37 -8.78
N LEU A 306 20.32 0.46 -9.82
CA LEU A 306 20.53 -0.03 -11.17
C LEU A 306 21.74 -0.98 -11.22
N PRO A 307 21.73 -2.00 -12.09
CA PRO A 307 20.70 -2.31 -13.09
C PRO A 307 19.57 -3.23 -12.58
N THR A 308 19.56 -3.61 -11.30
CA THR A 308 18.64 -4.63 -10.74
C THR A 308 17.40 -4.04 -10.09
N ALA A 309 17.40 -2.74 -9.79
CA ALA A 309 16.25 -2.01 -9.28
C ALA A 309 16.33 -0.54 -9.71
N ASN A 310 15.18 0.08 -9.91
CA ASN A 310 15.06 1.52 -10.15
C ASN A 310 13.82 2.08 -9.42
N TYR A 311 13.47 1.49 -8.27
CA TYR A 311 12.20 1.81 -7.62
C TYR A 311 12.25 3.15 -6.92
N LYS A 312 11.19 3.93 -7.13
CA LYS A 312 10.95 5.18 -6.40
C LYS A 312 9.66 5.17 -5.60
N THR A 313 8.79 4.20 -5.82
CA THR A 313 7.54 4.05 -5.07
C THR A 313 7.35 2.61 -4.65
N MET A 314 7.12 2.38 -3.37
CA MET A 314 6.63 1.11 -2.86
C MET A 314 5.13 1.25 -2.58
N VAL A 315 4.29 0.41 -3.18
CA VAL A 315 2.85 0.39 -2.91
C VAL A 315 2.53 -0.85 -2.09
N VAL A 316 1.96 -0.64 -0.91
CA VAL A 316 1.75 -1.69 0.09
C VAL A 316 0.25 -1.87 0.33
N SER A 317 -0.21 -3.10 0.43
CA SER A 317 -1.60 -3.40 0.78
C SER A 317 -1.72 -4.79 1.39
N THR A 318 -2.28 -4.88 2.60
CA THR A 318 -2.54 -6.11 3.35
C THR A 318 -3.87 -5.97 4.08
N ALA A 319 -4.45 -7.09 4.48
CA ALA A 319 -5.59 -7.29 5.37
C ALA A 319 -6.30 -8.59 4.99
N GLY A 320 -6.21 -9.03 3.72
CA GLY A 320 -6.89 -10.22 3.24
C GLY A 320 -6.57 -11.46 4.05
N HIS A 321 -5.31 -11.70 4.39
CA HIS A 321 -4.93 -12.88 5.19
C HIS A 321 -4.96 -12.66 6.71
N TRP A 322 -5.36 -11.47 7.18
CA TRP A 322 -5.59 -11.20 8.60
C TRP A 322 -6.96 -11.76 9.01
N THR A 323 -7.01 -13.08 9.14
CA THR A 323 -8.22 -13.83 9.48
C THR A 323 -8.03 -14.64 10.76
N THR A 324 -9.11 -14.89 11.49
CA THR A 324 -9.08 -15.78 12.65
C THR A 324 -8.92 -17.26 12.28
N ASN A 325 -8.96 -17.61 10.99
CA ASN A 325 -8.60 -18.95 10.50
C ASN A 325 -7.08 -19.10 10.37
N LEU A 326 -6.40 -18.10 9.80
CA LEU A 326 -4.95 -18.08 9.72
C LEU A 326 -4.33 -17.84 11.10
N PHE A 327 -4.82 -16.83 11.82
CA PHE A 327 -4.47 -16.53 13.21
C PHE A 327 -5.35 -17.36 14.16
N ALA A 328 -5.26 -18.68 14.04
CA ALA A 328 -6.12 -19.63 14.76
C ALA A 328 -6.04 -19.49 16.30
N GLY A 329 -4.96 -18.92 16.84
CA GLY A 329 -4.86 -18.58 18.26
C GLY A 329 -5.93 -17.59 18.73
N TYR A 330 -6.44 -16.74 17.83
CA TYR A 330 -7.54 -15.80 18.10
C TYR A 330 -8.93 -16.43 17.87
N HIS A 331 -9.04 -17.70 17.50
CA HIS A 331 -10.35 -18.31 17.21
C HIS A 331 -11.21 -18.41 18.48
N ARG A 332 -12.47 -17.93 18.43
CA ARG A 332 -13.46 -18.15 19.50
C ARG A 332 -14.10 -19.52 19.30
N ALA A 333 -14.05 -20.39 20.31
CA ALA A 333 -14.81 -21.64 20.28
C ALA A 333 -16.31 -21.35 20.17
N GLN A 334 -17.00 -21.99 19.22
CA GLN A 334 -18.45 -21.82 19.09
C GLN A 334 -19.17 -22.35 20.33
N GLY A 335 -20.00 -21.50 20.95
CA GLY A 335 -20.89 -21.86 22.06
C GLY A 335 -20.45 -21.40 23.45
N SER A 336 -19.31 -20.71 23.59
CA SER A 336 -18.97 -20.04 24.84
C SER A 336 -19.43 -18.57 24.80
N ASP A 337 -20.52 -18.26 25.49
CA ASP A 337 -20.91 -16.88 25.85
C ASP A 337 -19.88 -16.20 26.78
N LYS A 338 -18.74 -16.86 27.05
CA LYS A 338 -17.61 -16.34 27.80
C LYS A 338 -16.29 -16.71 27.12
N SER A 339 -15.45 -15.68 26.99
CA SER A 339 -14.05 -15.69 26.56
C SER A 339 -13.21 -16.63 27.42
N THR A 340 -13.27 -17.94 27.17
CA THR A 340 -12.41 -18.89 27.86
C THR A 340 -11.76 -19.79 26.84
N LEU A 341 -10.42 -19.72 26.79
CA LEU A 341 -9.60 -20.75 26.16
C LEU A 341 -9.96 -22.11 26.79
N PRO A 342 -9.88 -23.23 26.06
CA PRO A 342 -10.01 -24.55 26.66
C PRO A 342 -8.86 -24.73 27.66
N VAL A 343 -9.15 -24.51 28.94
CA VAL A 343 -8.22 -24.81 30.03
C VAL A 343 -8.06 -26.31 30.06
N ASP A 344 -6.87 -26.80 29.71
CA ASP A 344 -6.54 -28.22 29.82
C ASP A 344 -6.60 -28.60 31.31
N SER A 345 -7.58 -29.41 31.65
CA SER A 345 -7.87 -29.77 33.04
C SER A 345 -6.97 -30.93 33.47
N SER A 346 -5.85 -30.62 34.12
CA SER A 346 -5.23 -31.51 35.09
C SER A 346 -4.69 -30.73 36.29
N PRO A 347 -4.96 -31.17 37.54
CA PRO A 347 -4.91 -30.29 38.70
C PRO A 347 -3.61 -30.48 39.49
N GLU A 348 -2.98 -29.39 39.94
CA GLU A 348 -2.40 -29.29 41.28
C GLU A 348 -1.97 -27.85 41.60
N SER A 349 -2.78 -27.21 42.45
CA SER A 349 -2.45 -26.13 43.38
C SER A 349 -1.57 -24.98 42.87
N LEU A 350 -2.22 -23.98 42.27
CA LEU A 350 -1.88 -22.59 42.53
C LEU A 350 -3.18 -21.91 43.00
N ASP A 351 -3.11 -21.17 44.10
CA ASP A 351 -4.21 -20.32 44.59
C ASP A 351 -4.47 -19.23 43.53
N ILE A 352 -5.44 -19.47 42.65
CA ILE A 352 -5.92 -18.53 41.62
C ILE A 352 -7.20 -17.88 42.16
N ASP A 353 -7.07 -17.04 43.18
CA ASP A 353 -8.12 -16.11 43.62
C ASP A 353 -7.70 -14.64 43.38
N ALA A 354 -6.73 -14.41 42.49
CA ALA A 354 -6.21 -13.07 42.17
C ALA A 354 -5.74 -12.90 40.71
N VAL A 355 -6.30 -13.66 39.75
CA VAL A 355 -6.25 -13.21 38.36
C VAL A 355 -7.43 -12.25 38.22
N SER A 356 -7.14 -10.95 38.33
CA SER A 356 -8.12 -9.91 38.03
C SER A 356 -8.69 -10.15 36.64
N ASP A 357 -9.94 -9.75 36.42
CA ASP A 357 -10.61 -9.71 35.10
C ASP A 357 -9.78 -8.93 34.01
N GLU A 358 -8.61 -8.39 34.34
CA GLU A 358 -7.71 -7.62 33.46
C GLU A 358 -6.68 -8.48 32.69
N LEU A 359 -6.68 -9.81 32.85
CA LEU A 359 -5.69 -10.71 32.24
C LEU A 359 -6.28 -11.71 31.24
N GLU A 360 -7.58 -11.62 30.91
CA GLU A 360 -8.16 -12.50 29.90
C GLU A 360 -7.72 -12.09 28.49
N PRO A 361 -7.14 -13.01 27.70
CA PRO A 361 -6.77 -12.75 26.31
C PRO A 361 -7.98 -12.29 25.48
N MET A 362 -7.83 -11.20 24.73
CA MET A 362 -8.87 -10.74 23.82
C MET A 362 -8.93 -11.66 22.59
N LEU A 363 -9.98 -12.47 22.48
CA LEU A 363 -10.18 -13.41 21.36
C LEU A 363 -11.04 -12.81 20.24
N GLY A 364 -11.02 -13.44 19.08
CA GLY A 364 -11.77 -13.06 17.88
C GLY A 364 -11.10 -11.94 17.10
N TYR A 365 -11.86 -11.32 16.19
CA TYR A 365 -11.37 -10.20 15.40
C TYR A 365 -11.02 -8.98 16.23
N ASP A 366 -11.68 -8.77 17.37
CA ASP A 366 -11.37 -7.64 18.27
C ASP A 366 -9.90 -7.71 18.73
N GLY A 367 -9.44 -8.87 19.20
CA GLY A 367 -8.04 -9.06 19.59
C GLY A 367 -7.08 -9.06 18.40
N LEU A 368 -7.48 -9.68 17.28
CA LEU A 368 -6.64 -9.70 16.08
C LEU A 368 -6.44 -8.30 15.48
N LEU A 369 -7.43 -7.40 15.59
CA LEU A 369 -7.33 -6.00 15.17
C LEU A 369 -6.36 -5.22 16.06
N VAL A 370 -6.38 -5.44 17.38
CA VAL A 370 -5.39 -4.85 18.31
C VAL A 370 -3.98 -5.30 17.91
N PHE A 371 -3.78 -6.60 17.73
CA PHE A 371 -2.46 -7.10 17.32
C PHE A 371 -2.03 -6.57 15.94
N PHE A 372 -2.97 -6.42 14.99
CA PHE A 372 -2.70 -5.80 13.70
C PHE A 372 -2.23 -4.35 13.85
N GLU A 373 -2.93 -3.52 14.64
CA GLU A 373 -2.52 -2.13 14.90
C GLU A 373 -1.08 -2.06 15.44
N GLU A 374 -0.77 -2.88 16.44
CA GLU A 374 0.55 -2.90 17.05
C GLU A 374 1.67 -3.30 16.08
N VAL A 375 1.43 -4.29 15.22
CA VAL A 375 2.45 -4.75 14.27
C VAL A 375 2.56 -3.84 13.04
N MET A 376 1.48 -3.15 12.65
CA MET A 376 1.53 -2.16 11.57
C MET A 376 2.23 -0.88 12.03
N ALA A 377 2.06 -0.47 13.30
CA ALA A 377 2.86 0.59 13.91
C ALA A 377 4.37 0.28 13.84
N ARG A 378 4.75 -0.93 14.22
CA ARG A 378 6.16 -1.38 14.13
C ARG A 378 6.65 -1.47 12.70
N TRP A 379 5.78 -1.89 11.77
CA TRP A 379 6.10 -1.93 10.36
C TRP A 379 6.44 -0.54 9.85
N ALA A 380 5.58 0.45 10.07
CA ALA A 380 5.80 1.82 9.61
C ALA A 380 7.12 2.39 10.15
N LEU A 381 7.40 2.21 11.44
CA LEU A 381 8.67 2.62 12.05
C LEU A 381 9.87 1.96 11.38
N ALA A 382 9.81 0.64 11.12
CA ALA A 382 10.89 -0.08 10.46
C ALA A 382 11.13 0.43 9.03
N ILE A 383 10.06 0.71 8.28
CA ILE A 383 10.15 1.28 6.93
C ILE A 383 10.77 2.68 6.99
N GLN A 384 10.28 3.56 7.85
CA GLN A 384 10.77 4.93 7.99
C GLN A 384 12.25 4.98 8.37
N ASP A 385 12.69 4.16 9.34
CA ASP A 385 14.07 4.08 9.77
C ASP A 385 15.01 3.65 8.63
N ARG A 386 14.60 2.63 7.86
CA ARG A 386 15.36 2.14 6.69
C ARG A 386 15.43 3.18 5.58
N LEU A 387 14.35 3.91 5.30
CA LEU A 387 14.35 4.99 4.30
C LEU A 387 15.24 6.16 4.73
N LYS A 388 15.18 6.56 5.99
CA LYS A 388 16.02 7.63 6.54
C LYS A 388 17.51 7.29 6.43
N THR A 389 17.89 6.08 6.82
CA THR A 389 19.28 5.59 6.72
C THR A 389 19.77 5.58 5.25
N SER A 390 18.89 5.25 4.31
CA SER A 390 19.20 5.28 2.87
C SER A 390 19.42 6.70 2.34
N LEU A 391 18.66 7.68 2.82
CA LEU A 391 18.81 9.08 2.44
C LEU A 391 20.12 9.69 2.96
N GLU A 392 20.56 9.30 4.16
CA GLU A 392 21.83 9.76 4.71
C GLU A 392 23.05 9.19 3.96
N SER A 393 22.89 8.04 3.30
CA SER A 393 23.97 7.35 2.60
C SER A 393 24.03 7.64 1.10
N THR A 394 22.97 8.17 0.49
CA THR A 394 22.89 8.37 -0.96
C THR A 394 22.25 9.70 -1.34
N SER A 395 22.78 10.38 -2.36
CA SER A 395 22.16 11.56 -2.99
C SER A 395 21.02 11.18 -3.95
N THR A 396 20.33 10.06 -3.70
CA THR A 396 19.31 9.55 -4.63
C THR A 396 17.96 10.27 -4.46
N PRO A 397 17.16 10.39 -5.54
CA PRO A 397 15.84 10.99 -5.45
C PRO A 397 14.96 10.29 -4.41
N GLN A 398 14.16 11.08 -3.70
CA GLN A 398 13.33 10.67 -2.57
C GLN A 398 12.42 9.48 -2.95
N GLN A 399 12.67 8.34 -2.31
CA GLN A 399 11.79 7.18 -2.36
C GLN A 399 10.56 7.43 -1.49
N GLN A 400 9.41 6.93 -1.92
CA GLN A 400 8.16 7.05 -1.18
C GLN A 400 7.47 5.69 -1.01
N VAL A 401 6.65 5.61 0.02
CA VAL A 401 5.81 4.45 0.32
C VAL A 401 4.36 4.90 0.34
N LEU A 402 3.52 4.18 -0.40
CA LEU A 402 2.10 4.42 -0.50
C LEU A 402 1.38 3.22 0.10
N VAL A 403 0.61 3.45 1.16
CA VAL A 403 -0.31 2.45 1.69
C VAL A 403 -1.61 2.55 0.91
N ARG A 404 -1.94 1.50 0.16
CA ARG A 404 -3.22 1.37 -0.52
C ARG A 404 -4.18 0.61 0.38
N ALA A 405 -5.29 1.25 0.72
CA ALA A 405 -6.41 0.62 1.42
C ALA A 405 -6.75 -0.74 0.80
N TYR A 406 -7.08 -1.71 1.64
CA TYR A 406 -7.49 -3.02 1.19
C TYR A 406 -8.91 -2.96 0.64
N LEU A 407 -9.14 -3.60 -0.50
CA LEU A 407 -10.44 -3.60 -1.15
C LEU A 407 -11.36 -4.62 -0.46
N PRO A 408 -12.57 -4.22 -0.02
CA PRO A 408 -13.52 -5.18 0.52
C PRO A 408 -13.96 -6.15 -0.58
N GLY A 409 -14.04 -7.43 -0.22
CA GLY A 409 -14.68 -8.45 -1.04
C GLY A 409 -16.13 -8.68 -0.62
N HIS A 410 -16.82 -9.59 -1.32
CA HIS A 410 -18.10 -10.11 -0.88
C HIS A 410 -18.30 -11.52 -1.42
N ASP A 411 -19.08 -12.31 -0.68
CA ASP A 411 -19.40 -13.67 -1.10
C ASP A 411 -20.33 -13.67 -2.31
N ALA A 412 -20.31 -14.78 -3.05
CA ALA A 412 -21.13 -14.99 -4.23
C ALA A 412 -21.11 -13.82 -5.24
N CYS A 413 -19.94 -13.18 -5.39
CA CYS A 413 -19.81 -11.95 -6.17
C CYS A 413 -20.24 -12.07 -7.63
N HIS A 414 -20.22 -13.28 -8.18
CA HIS A 414 -20.70 -13.61 -9.51
C HIS A 414 -22.23 -13.50 -9.68
N ASN A 415 -23.00 -13.22 -8.63
CA ASN A 415 -24.45 -12.98 -8.70
C ASN A 415 -24.78 -11.50 -8.84
N GLU A 416 -23.85 -10.62 -8.47
CA GLU A 416 -24.04 -9.17 -8.60
C GLU A 416 -23.73 -8.73 -10.04
N ARG A 417 -24.50 -7.77 -10.55
CA ARG A 417 -24.37 -7.25 -11.93
C ARG A 417 -24.07 -5.77 -11.99
N ASP A 418 -24.19 -5.09 -10.85
CA ASP A 418 -24.03 -3.65 -10.68
C ASP A 418 -23.16 -3.39 -9.43
N PRO A 419 -22.37 -2.30 -9.41
CA PRO A 419 -21.67 -1.88 -8.22
C PRO A 419 -22.63 -1.65 -7.08
N TRP A 420 -22.20 -1.97 -5.86
CA TRP A 420 -22.95 -1.57 -4.68
C TRP A 420 -22.87 -0.06 -4.49
N VAL A 421 -24.00 0.55 -4.20
CA VAL A 421 -24.09 1.97 -3.83
C VAL A 421 -23.70 2.21 -2.37
N GLU A 422 -23.75 1.18 -1.54
CA GLU A 422 -23.41 1.20 -0.12
C GLU A 422 -22.67 -0.09 0.26
N ILE A 423 -21.72 0.01 1.19
CA ILE A 423 -21.03 -1.17 1.74
C ILE A 423 -22.03 -1.93 2.61
N LYS A 424 -22.36 -3.18 2.24
CA LYS A 424 -23.26 -4.01 3.04
C LYS A 424 -22.55 -4.43 4.33
N ALA A 425 -23.16 -4.11 5.47
CA ALA A 425 -22.65 -4.44 6.80
C ALA A 425 -22.86 -5.92 7.21
N GLU A 426 -22.95 -6.84 6.23
CA GLU A 426 -23.23 -8.25 6.52
C GLU A 426 -22.17 -8.84 7.45
N ARG A 427 -22.61 -9.47 8.54
CA ARG A 427 -21.73 -10.03 9.58
C ARG A 427 -21.29 -11.47 9.30
N SER A 428 -21.82 -12.11 8.27
CA SER A 428 -21.54 -13.52 7.96
C SER A 428 -20.96 -13.67 6.57
N PHE A 429 -19.76 -13.15 6.37
CA PHE A 429 -18.95 -13.53 5.23
C PHE A 429 -18.23 -14.84 5.53
N SER A 430 -17.98 -15.65 4.50
CA SER A 430 -17.16 -16.85 4.56
C SER A 430 -15.68 -16.55 4.87
N TYR A 431 -15.32 -15.27 4.88
CA TYR A 431 -13.98 -14.72 5.04
C TYR A 431 -14.02 -13.43 5.88
N ASN A 432 -12.90 -12.70 6.00
CA ASN A 432 -12.83 -11.49 6.84
C ASN A 432 -13.40 -10.21 6.18
N TRP A 433 -14.20 -10.32 5.11
CA TRP A 433 -14.64 -9.15 4.31
C TRP A 433 -15.33 -8.05 5.12
N GLY A 434 -16.10 -8.43 6.15
CA GLY A 434 -16.79 -7.49 7.03
C GLY A 434 -15.87 -6.71 7.96
N GLU A 435 -14.63 -7.18 8.15
CA GLU A 435 -13.64 -6.57 9.04
C GLU A 435 -12.65 -5.67 8.29
N ILE A 436 -12.60 -5.75 6.96
CA ILE A 436 -11.71 -4.94 6.12
C ILE A 436 -11.80 -3.43 6.41
N PRO A 437 -12.99 -2.82 6.59
CA PRO A 437 -13.06 -1.39 6.94
C PRO A 437 -12.30 -1.05 8.23
N LYS A 438 -12.30 -1.93 9.23
CA LYS A 438 -11.59 -1.70 10.50
C LYS A 438 -10.07 -1.81 10.31
N TYR A 439 -9.60 -2.74 9.50
CA TYR A 439 -8.18 -2.81 9.13
C TYR A 439 -7.72 -1.56 8.38
N ASN A 440 -8.56 -1.01 7.49
CA ASN A 440 -8.25 0.22 6.77
C ASN A 440 -8.25 1.44 7.71
N GLU A 441 -9.20 1.52 8.65
CA GLU A 441 -9.28 2.59 9.65
C GLU A 441 -7.99 2.68 10.50
N ILE A 442 -7.40 1.53 10.85
CA ILE A 442 -6.11 1.49 11.55
C ILE A 442 -5.01 2.21 10.74
N TRP A 443 -4.95 2.02 9.43
CA TRP A 443 -3.99 2.74 8.58
C TRP A 443 -4.26 4.24 8.45
N GLU A 444 -5.52 4.67 8.62
CA GLU A 444 -5.92 6.08 8.49
C GLU A 444 -5.73 6.87 9.80
N VAL A 445 -6.04 6.25 10.95
CA VAL A 445 -6.07 6.91 12.26
C VAL A 445 -4.73 6.81 12.97
N SER A 446 -4.00 5.71 12.79
CA SER A 446 -2.61 5.67 13.20
C SER A 446 -1.86 6.61 12.25
N SER A 447 -1.48 7.80 12.73
CA SER A 447 -0.57 8.72 12.06
C SER A 447 0.81 8.05 11.90
N LEU A 448 0.90 7.08 10.99
CA LEU A 448 2.03 6.17 10.82
C LEU A 448 3.21 6.82 10.12
#